data_AF-A0A927CSN1-F1
#
_entry.id   AF-A0A927CSN1-F1
#
_cell.length_a   1.000
_cell.length_b   1.000
_cell.length_c   1.000
_cell.angle_alpha   90.00
_cell.angle_beta   90.00
_cell.angle_gamma   90.00
#
_symmetry.space_group_name_H-M   'P 1'
#
loop_
_entity.id
_entity.type
_entity.pdbx_description
1 polymer ?
#
loop_
_entity_poly.entity_id
_entity_poly.type
_entity_poly.pdbx_seq_one_letter_code
_entity_poly.pdbx_strand_id
1 'polypeptide(L)'
;MNERKDKERDDEKEEVAEMFSFDDEEEVFIDYVCVDCGCVDPVPDFIVGECSYELEPGESPVFVCPECNGDLVRKKEPAEE
;
A
#
# COMPACT_ATOMS: atom_id res chain seq x y z
N MET A 1 -56.04 -21.71 15.19
CA MET A 1 -55.96 -20.36 15.78
C MET A 1 -55.03 -20.48 16.98
N ASN A 2 -53.80 -20.00 17.03
CA ASN A 2 -53.06 -18.97 16.29
C ASN A 2 -51.58 -19.43 16.26
N GLU A 3 -50.93 -19.51 15.11
CA GLU A 3 -50.24 -18.41 14.39
C GLU A 3 -48.92 -17.99 15.05
N ARG A 4 -47.87 -18.55 14.45
CA ARG A 4 -46.44 -18.21 14.43
C ARG A 4 -46.22 -16.70 14.48
N LYS A 5 -45.23 -16.24 15.26
CA LYS A 5 -44.60 -14.92 15.08
C LYS A 5 -43.23 -14.86 15.76
N ASP A 6 -42.30 -15.67 15.26
CA ASP A 6 -40.86 -15.41 15.38
C ASP A 6 -40.49 -14.49 14.21
N LYS A 7 -40.59 -13.18 14.41
CA LYS A 7 -40.19 -12.18 13.42
C LYS A 7 -39.58 -10.99 14.15
N GLU A 8 -38.24 -10.94 14.14
CA GLU A 8 -37.40 -9.73 14.04
C GLU A 8 -36.00 -10.07 14.55
N ARG A 9 -35.11 -10.48 13.64
CA ARG A 9 -33.66 -10.42 13.88
C ARG A 9 -32.86 -10.52 12.57
N ASP A 10 -33.26 -9.77 11.55
CA ASP A 10 -32.58 -9.76 10.24
C ASP A 10 -32.28 -8.35 9.70
N ASP A 11 -32.46 -7.29 10.50
CA ASP A 11 -32.32 -5.89 10.02
C ASP A 11 -31.05 -5.18 10.54
N GLU A 12 -30.20 -5.84 11.33
CA GLU A 12 -29.03 -5.20 11.98
C GLU A 12 -27.70 -5.55 11.29
N LYS A 13 -27.73 -6.25 10.15
CA LYS A 13 -26.52 -6.77 9.48
C LYS A 13 -26.15 -6.06 8.17
N GLU A 14 -27.00 -5.15 7.68
CA GLU A 14 -26.80 -4.47 6.40
C GLU A 14 -26.11 -3.11 6.55
N GLU A 15 -26.28 -2.39 7.66
CA GLU A 15 -25.69 -1.04 7.83
C GLU A 15 -24.21 -1.02 8.27
N VAL A 16 -23.65 -2.15 8.73
CA VAL A 16 -22.23 -2.20 9.17
C VAL A 16 -21.28 -2.42 7.98
N ALA A 17 -21.80 -2.81 6.82
CA ALA A 17 -20.98 -3.08 5.63
C ALA A 17 -20.60 -1.81 4.85
N GLU A 18 -21.44 -0.76 4.86
CA GLU A 18 -21.17 0.49 4.14
C GLU A 18 -20.15 1.41 4.86
N MET A 19 -20.04 1.32 6.18
CA MET A 19 -19.14 2.17 6.98
C MET A 19 -17.65 1.79 6.87
N PHE A 20 -17.34 0.60 6.36
CA PHE A 20 -15.98 0.14 6.06
C PHE A 20 -15.66 0.19 4.56
N SER A 21 -16.29 1.12 3.84
CA SER A 21 -15.70 1.60 2.59
C SER A 21 -14.48 2.43 2.97
N PHE A 22 -13.42 1.76 3.43
CA PHE A 22 -12.08 2.30 3.41
C PHE A 22 -11.90 2.74 1.96
N ASP A 23 -11.81 4.06 1.77
CA ASP A 23 -11.27 4.66 0.57
C ASP A 23 -10.08 3.77 0.16
N ASP A 24 -10.16 3.23 -1.05
CA ASP A 24 -9.15 2.34 -1.62
C ASP A 24 -7.87 3.16 -1.69
N GLU A 25 -7.16 3.27 -0.56
CA GLU A 25 -5.85 3.87 -0.46
C GLU A 25 -4.97 2.85 -1.17
N GLU A 26 -4.95 3.02 -2.50
CA GLU A 26 -4.26 2.16 -3.45
C GLU A 26 -2.87 1.95 -2.85
N GLU A 27 -2.57 0.72 -2.42
CA GLU A 27 -1.30 0.43 -1.76
C GLU A 27 -0.21 0.62 -2.83
N VAL A 28 0.34 1.82 -2.95
CA VAL A 28 1.34 2.17 -3.95
C VAL A 28 2.65 1.55 -3.50
N PHE A 29 3.14 0.57 -4.25
CA PHE A 29 4.48 0.02 -4.07
C PHE A 29 5.42 0.57 -5.14
N ILE A 30 6.55 1.09 -4.71
CA ILE A 30 7.61 1.60 -5.57
C ILE A 30 8.66 0.51 -5.71
N ASP A 31 8.86 0.01 -6.94
CA ASP A 31 9.93 -0.93 -7.24
C ASP A 31 11.30 -0.24 -7.16
N TYR A 32 12.17 -0.73 -6.29
CA TYR A 32 13.58 -0.36 -6.25
C TYR A 32 14.43 -1.45 -6.88
N VAL A 33 15.39 -1.10 -7.73
CA VAL A 33 16.24 -2.06 -8.42
C VAL A 33 17.68 -1.85 -7.99
N CYS A 34 18.35 -2.94 -7.62
CA CYS A 34 19.76 -2.89 -7.26
C CYS A 34 20.62 -2.77 -8.51
N VAL A 35 21.53 -1.81 -8.54
CA VAL A 35 22.42 -1.57 -9.70
C VAL A 35 23.48 -2.67 -9.87
N ASP A 36 23.87 -3.35 -8.78
CA ASP A 36 24.92 -4.37 -8.79
C ASP A 36 24.41 -5.77 -9.14
N CYS A 37 23.29 -6.20 -8.57
CA CYS A 37 22.76 -7.55 -8.74
C CYS A 37 21.45 -7.62 -9.56
N GLY A 38 20.79 -6.49 -9.79
CA GLY A 38 19.50 -6.45 -10.50
C GLY A 38 18.31 -6.96 -9.69
N CYS A 39 18.46 -7.19 -8.38
CA CYS A 39 17.35 -7.54 -7.49
C CYS A 39 16.33 -6.41 -7.44
N VAL A 40 15.04 -6.76 -7.48
CA VAL A 40 13.93 -5.81 -7.37
C VAL A 40 13.32 -5.95 -5.97
N ASP A 41 13.26 -4.84 -5.25
CA ASP A 41 12.71 -4.71 -3.92
C ASP A 41 11.49 -3.76 -3.96
N PRO A 42 10.25 -4.29 -3.87
CA PRO A 42 9.05 -3.46 -3.85
C PRO A 42 8.87 -2.83 -2.48
N VAL A 43 9.07 -1.51 -2.40
CA VAL A 43 8.98 -0.74 -1.16
C VAL A 43 7.66 0.04 -1.15
N PRO A 44 6.84 -0.05 -0.08
CA PRO A 44 5.62 0.76 0.02
C PRO A 44 5.90 2.26 -0.01
N ASP A 45 5.06 3.04 -0.69
CA ASP A 45 5.20 4.51 -0.78
C ASP A 45 5.25 5.17 0.59
N PHE A 46 4.48 4.69 1.58
CA PHE A 46 4.54 5.26 2.93
C PHE A 46 5.94 5.15 3.57
N ILE A 47 6.68 4.07 3.29
CA ILE A 47 8.06 3.89 3.76
C ILE A 47 8.98 4.86 3.01
N VAL A 48 8.78 5.02 1.71
CA VAL A 48 9.52 5.99 0.90
C VAL A 48 9.26 7.41 1.39
N GLY A 49 8.01 7.74 1.71
CA GLY A 49 7.56 8.99 2.30
C GLY A 49 8.24 9.27 3.64
N GLU A 50 8.16 8.34 4.59
CA GLU A 50 8.82 8.43 5.91
C GLU A 50 10.34 8.63 5.76
N CYS A 51 11.00 7.83 4.92
CA CYS A 51 12.44 7.95 4.69
C CYS A 51 12.84 9.22 3.90
N SER A 52 11.92 9.80 3.14
CA SER A 52 12.12 11.06 2.42
C SER A 52 11.82 12.32 3.23
N TYR A 53 11.20 12.19 4.40
CA TYR A 53 10.84 13.31 5.27
C TYR A 53 12.06 14.17 5.67
N GLU A 54 13.22 13.53 5.83
CA GLU A 54 14.49 14.20 6.15
C GLU A 54 15.30 14.62 4.91
N LEU A 55 14.82 14.30 3.70
CA LEU A 55 15.50 14.59 2.44
C LEU A 55 14.98 15.89 1.80
N GLU A 56 15.78 16.48 0.92
CA GLU A 56 15.35 17.65 0.15
C GLU A 56 14.24 17.27 -0.85
N PRO A 57 13.31 18.20 -1.15
CA PRO A 57 12.25 17.95 -2.11
C PRO A 57 12.83 17.59 -3.49
N GLY A 58 12.57 16.35 -3.93
CA GLY A 58 13.06 15.81 -5.21
C GLY A 58 14.19 14.80 -5.06
N GLU A 59 14.74 14.60 -3.86
CA GLU A 59 15.59 13.44 -3.56
C GLU A 59 14.75 12.22 -3.19
N SER A 60 15.19 11.05 -3.64
CA SER A 60 14.60 9.77 -3.29
C SER A 60 15.48 9.06 -2.26
N PRO A 61 14.91 8.42 -1.22
CA PRO A 61 15.71 7.68 -0.26
C PRO A 61 16.50 6.56 -0.93
N VAL A 62 17.73 6.37 -0.46
CA VAL A 62 18.61 5.29 -0.90
C VAL A 62 18.36 4.09 -0.01
N PHE A 63 17.91 3.00 -0.62
CA PHE A 63 17.78 1.71 0.06
C PHE A 63 19.01 0.84 -0.22
N VAL A 64 19.23 -0.15 0.64
CA VAL A 64 20.37 -1.07 0.53
C VAL A 64 19.85 -2.46 0.17
N CYS A 65 20.43 -3.07 -0.87
CA CYS A 65 20.04 -4.39 -1.32
C CYS A 65 20.36 -5.45 -0.24
N PRO A 66 19.38 -6.28 0.18
CA PRO A 66 19.62 -7.31 1.19
C PRO A 66 20.55 -8.44 0.72
N GLU A 67 20.70 -8.63 -0.59
CA GLU A 67 21.48 -9.74 -1.18
C GLU A 67 22.96 -9.40 -1.34
N CYS A 68 23.27 -8.24 -1.95
CA CYS A 68 24.64 -7.86 -2.28
C CYS A 68 25.14 -6.62 -1.52
N ASN A 69 24.29 -6.04 -0.66
CA ASN A 69 24.58 -4.80 0.07
C ASN A 69 24.82 -3.57 -0.81
N GLY A 70 24.51 -3.63 -2.11
CA GLY A 70 24.64 -2.53 -3.06
C GLY A 70 23.48 -1.53 -2.99
N ASP A 71 23.62 -0.41 -3.69
CA ASP A 71 22.63 0.66 -3.70
C ASP A 71 21.39 0.28 -4.55
N LEU A 72 20.21 0.47 -3.97
CA LEU A 72 18.92 0.32 -4.64
C LEU A 72 18.48 1.68 -5.18
N VAL A 73 18.14 1.74 -6.47
CA VAL A 73 17.62 2.95 -7.11
C VAL A 73 16.14 2.80 -7.43
N ARG A 74 15.36 3.86 -7.22
CA ARG A 74 13.94 3.88 -7.59
C ARG A 74 13.80 3.63 -9.09
N LYS A 75 13.07 2.59 -9.46
CA LYS A 75 12.63 2.40 -10.84
C LYS A 75 11.59 3.49 -11.11
N LYS A 76 11.92 4.44 -11.97
CA LYS A 76 10.93 5.42 -12.42
C LYS A 76 9.81 4.63 -13.09
N GLU A 77 8.61 4.69 -12.54
CA GLU A 77 7.44 4.24 -13.27
C GLU A 77 7.37 5.00 -14.59
N PRO A 78 6.91 4.37 -15.68
CA PRO A 78 6.52 5.13 -16.85
C PRO A 78 5.42 6.09 -16.38
N ALA A 79 5.66 7.40 -16.52
CA ALA A 79 4.59 8.37 -16.35
C ALA A 79 3.47 7.97 -17.32
N GLU A 80 2.36 7.48 -16.81
CA GLU A 80 1.15 7.34 -17.62
C GLU A 80 0.74 8.76 -18.04
N GLU A 81 0.75 8.98 -19.36
CA GLU A 81 0.51 10.26 -20.05
C GLU A 81 -0.90 10.84 -19.85
#